data_AF-A0A4Y2G4C2-F1
#
_entry.id   AF-A0A4Y2G4C2-F1
#
_cell.length_a   1.000
_cell.length_b   1.000
_cell.length_c   1.000
_cell.angle_alpha   90.00
_cell.angle_beta   90.00
_cell.angle_gamma   90.00
#
_symmetry.space_group_name_H-M   'P 1'
#
loop_
_entity.id
_entity.type
_entity.pdbx_description
1 polymer ?
#
loop_
_entity_poly.entity_id
_entity_poly.type
_entity_poly.pdbx_seq_one_letter_code
_entity_poly.pdbx_strand_id
1 'polypeptide(L)'
;MENEEYTNNFRDRIQVVLEHHFPRFEDGIVEKQVKINMIFPVITQEEVQTVMDEMNINKSPGPNGLTFGVMRKLFFLDPAWFTEFFNDCTRQCVFPEYWKIAKVVLIPK
;
A
#
# COMPACT_ATOMS: atom_id res chain seq x y z
N MET A 1 -8.92 34.99 15.30
CA MET A 1 -10.34 34.64 15.04
C MET A 1 -10.36 34.17 13.61
N GLU A 2 -10.13 32.88 13.40
CA GLU A 2 -10.21 32.27 12.07
C GLU A 2 -11.65 31.82 11.88
N ASN A 3 -12.29 32.33 10.83
CA ASN A 3 -13.69 32.08 10.53
C ASN A 3 -13.84 30.63 10.06
N GLU A 4 -14.32 29.76 10.95
CA GLU A 4 -14.77 28.41 10.61
C GLU A 4 -16.10 28.51 9.83
N GLU A 5 -16.03 28.83 8.54
CA GLU A 5 -17.13 28.54 7.61
C GLU A 5 -17.23 27.02 7.43
N TYR A 6 -17.90 26.36 8.37
CA TYR A 6 -18.27 24.97 8.23
C TYR A 6 -19.25 24.83 7.07
N THR A 7 -18.78 24.18 6.01
CA THR A 7 -19.60 23.67 4.93
C THR A 7 -20.67 22.73 5.48
N ASN A 8 -21.94 23.06 5.25
CA ASN A 8 -23.09 22.34 5.81
C ASN A 8 -23.27 20.91 5.25
N ASN A 9 -22.42 20.43 4.34
CA ASN A 9 -22.54 19.10 3.75
C ASN A 9 -21.50 18.13 4.32
N PHE A 10 -21.97 16.94 4.68
CA PHE A 10 -21.16 15.82 5.17
C PHE A 10 -19.91 15.55 4.31
N ARG A 11 -20.03 15.63 2.98
CA ARG A 11 -18.90 15.42 2.06
C ARG A 11 -17.73 16.36 2.36
N ASP A 12 -18.01 17.62 2.60
CA ASP A 12 -16.98 18.64 2.74
C ASP A 12 -16.28 18.51 4.10
N ARG A 13 -17.03 18.12 5.15
CA ARG A 13 -16.46 17.79 6.47
C ARG A 13 -15.52 16.57 6.40
N ILE A 14 -15.91 15.54 5.65
CA ILE A 14 -15.05 14.38 5.39
C ILE A 14 -13.77 14.80 4.67
N GLN A 15 -13.89 15.68 3.67
CA GLN A 15 -12.73 16.16 2.92
C GLN A 15 -11.75 16.95 3.80
N VAL A 16 -12.25 17.84 4.67
CA VAL A 16 -11.41 18.58 5.63
C VAL A 16 -10.66 17.63 6.58
N VAL A 17 -11.34 16.61 7.12
CA VAL A 17 -10.70 15.60 7.98
C VAL A 17 -9.62 14.82 7.21
N LEU A 18 -9.92 14.43 5.96
CA LEU A 18 -8.96 13.72 5.12
C LEU A 18 -7.73 14.57 4.80
N GLU A 19 -7.91 15.85 4.44
CA GLU A 19 -6.80 16.75 4.13
C GLU A 19 -5.92 17.04 5.36
N HIS A 20 -6.54 17.16 6.54
CA HIS A 20 -5.79 17.39 7.78
C HIS A 20 -4.96 16.18 8.21
N HIS A 21 -5.54 14.97 8.17
CA HIS A 21 -4.87 13.75 8.65
C HIS A 21 -4.05 13.01 7.58
N PHE A 22 -4.42 13.18 6.32
CA PHE A 22 -3.82 12.51 5.16
C PHE A 22 -3.60 13.52 4.03
N PRO A 23 -2.73 14.52 4.24
CA PRO A 23 -2.49 15.56 3.24
C PRO A 23 -2.04 14.94 1.92
N ARG A 24 -2.62 15.40 0.82
CA ARG A 24 -2.24 14.94 -0.52
C ARG A 24 -0.89 15.57 -0.87
N PHE A 25 0.06 14.75 -1.29
CA PHE A 25 1.30 15.25 -1.88
C PHE A 25 0.99 15.66 -3.33
N GLU A 26 0.97 16.96 -3.63
CA GLU A 26 0.67 17.49 -4.97
C GLU A 26 1.83 17.29 -5.95
N ASP A 27 3.08 17.21 -5.46
CA ASP A 27 4.30 17.11 -6.29
C ASP A 27 4.68 15.67 -6.69
N GLY A 28 3.78 14.71 -6.48
CA GLY A 28 4.12 13.30 -6.53
C GLY A 28 5.11 12.91 -5.43
N ILE A 29 5.36 11.61 -5.27
CA ILE A 29 6.49 11.16 -4.45
C ILE A 29 7.72 11.59 -5.24
N VAL A 30 8.34 12.73 -4.87
CA VAL A 30 9.67 13.08 -5.37
C VAL A 30 10.60 12.00 -4.84
N GLU A 31 10.79 10.97 -5.65
CA GLU A 31 11.75 9.91 -5.43
C GLU A 31 13.15 10.53 -5.54
N LYS A 32 13.60 11.20 -4.47
CA LYS A 32 15.02 11.22 -4.15
C LYS A 32 15.37 9.79 -3.74
N GLN A 33 15.47 8.89 -4.72
CA GLN A 33 16.16 7.62 -4.55
C GLN A 33 17.62 7.94 -4.25
N VAL A 34 17.92 8.16 -2.97
CA VAL A 34 19.29 8.10 -2.50
C VAL A 34 19.70 6.66 -2.76
N LYS A 35 20.73 6.44 -3.59
CA LYS A 35 21.37 5.13 -3.70
C LYS A 35 22.07 4.85 -2.38
N ILE A 36 21.31 4.35 -1.41
CA ILE A 36 21.87 3.82 -0.18
C ILE A 36 22.32 2.40 -0.53
N ASN A 37 23.59 2.09 -0.26
CA ASN A 37 24.13 0.75 -0.49
C ASN A 37 23.61 -0.18 0.63
N MET A 38 22.30 -0.41 0.66
CA MET A 38 21.63 -1.28 1.63
C MET A 38 21.69 -2.72 1.12
N ILE A 39 22.31 -3.59 1.92
CA ILE A 39 22.24 -5.03 1.72
C ILE A 39 21.02 -5.50 2.51
N PHE A 40 19.91 -5.75 1.82
CA PHE A 40 18.74 -6.39 2.44
C PHE A 40 18.98 -7.91 2.53
N PRO A 41 18.51 -8.56 3.61
CA PRO A 41 18.51 -10.02 3.68
C PRO A 41 17.66 -10.60 2.54
N VAL A 42 18.08 -11.75 2.01
CA VAL A 42 17.31 -12.48 1.00
C VAL A 42 16.04 -13.01 1.66
N ILE A 43 14.90 -12.70 1.06
CA ILE A 43 13.59 -13.22 1.44
C ILE A 43 13.51 -14.67 0.97
N THR A 44 13.21 -15.58 1.90
CA THR A 44 13.02 -16.99 1.65
C THR A 44 11.59 -17.29 1.23
N GLN A 45 11.40 -18.39 0.49
CA GLN A 45 10.04 -18.82 0.12
C GLN A 45 9.19 -19.17 1.35
N GLU A 46 9.81 -19.66 2.43
CA GLU A 46 9.13 -19.97 3.69
C GLU A 46 8.59 -18.70 4.38
N GLU A 47 9.35 -17.61 4.37
CA GLU A 47 8.86 -16.32 4.86
C GLU A 47 7.67 -15.81 4.05
N VAL A 48 7.73 -15.91 2.71
CA VAL A 48 6.60 -15.52 1.85
C VAL A 48 5.39 -16.40 2.11
N GLN A 49 5.59 -17.72 2.22
CA GLN A 49 4.54 -18.68 2.52
C GLN A 49 3.86 -18.37 3.87
N THR A 50 4.65 -18.09 4.91
CA THR A 50 4.14 -17.73 6.25
C THR A 50 3.22 -16.51 6.16
N VAL A 51 3.66 -15.46 5.47
CA VAL A 51 2.83 -14.25 5.25
C VAL A 51 1.57 -14.58 4.44
N MET A 52 1.68 -15.44 3.44
CA MET A 52 0.55 -15.84 2.59
C MET A 52 -0.51 -16.65 3.35
N ASP A 53 -0.12 -17.36 4.41
CA ASP A 53 -1.03 -18.15 5.24
C ASP A 53 -1.65 -17.36 6.40
N GLU A 54 -0.92 -16.40 6.97
CA GLU A 54 -1.37 -15.61 8.12
C GLU A 54 -2.26 -14.42 7.75
N MET A 55 -2.15 -13.91 6.51
CA MET A 55 -2.83 -12.68 6.15
C MET A 55 -4.35 -12.86 6.00
N ASN A 56 -5.12 -11.94 6.58
CA ASN A 56 -6.59 -11.98 6.57
C ASN A 56 -7.15 -11.76 5.15
N ILE A 57 -7.84 -12.77 4.62
CA ILE A 57 -8.47 -12.76 3.28
C ILE A 57 -9.56 -11.70 3.11
N ASN A 58 -10.12 -11.18 4.21
CA ASN A 58 -11.21 -10.20 4.20
C ASN A 58 -10.72 -8.74 4.20
N LYS A 59 -9.42 -8.51 4.01
CA LYS A 59 -8.88 -7.16 3.82
C LYS A 59 -9.38 -6.56 2.51
N SER A 60 -9.70 -5.27 2.52
CA SER A 60 -10.11 -4.55 1.33
C SER A 60 -9.00 -4.56 0.27
N PRO A 61 -9.32 -4.79 -1.01
CA PRO A 61 -8.33 -4.73 -2.08
C PRO A 61 -7.80 -3.30 -2.25
N GLY A 62 -6.60 -3.19 -2.81
CA GLY A 62 -6.07 -1.90 -3.27
C GLY A 62 -6.82 -1.37 -4.50
N PRO A 63 -6.40 -0.22 -5.04
CA PRO A 63 -7.04 0.39 -6.22
C PRO A 63 -7.09 -0.51 -7.46
N ASN A 64 -6.20 -1.50 -7.55
CA ASN A 64 -6.15 -2.49 -8.64
C ASN A 64 -7.22 -3.60 -8.53
N GLY A 65 -7.98 -3.67 -7.43
CA GLY A 65 -9.02 -4.68 -7.23
C GLY A 65 -8.53 -6.09 -6.94
N LEU A 66 -7.21 -6.32 -6.85
CA LEU A 66 -6.67 -7.63 -6.51
C LEU A 66 -6.89 -7.91 -5.03
N THR A 67 -7.80 -8.85 -4.74
CA THR A 67 -8.04 -9.30 -3.36
C THR A 67 -6.93 -10.23 -2.91
N PHE A 68 -6.73 -10.32 -1.61
CA PHE A 68 -5.74 -11.22 -1.05
C PHE A 68 -6.04 -12.69 -1.39
N GLY A 69 -7.31 -13.09 -1.46
CA GLY A 69 -7.70 -14.44 -1.88
C GLY A 69 -7.26 -14.79 -3.32
N VAL A 70 -7.22 -13.80 -4.23
CA VAL A 70 -6.68 -13.99 -5.58
C VAL A 70 -5.15 -14.07 -5.53
N MET A 71 -4.50 -13.15 -4.82
CA MET A 71 -3.04 -13.14 -4.67
C MET A 71 -2.51 -14.44 -4.09
N ARG A 72 -3.16 -14.99 -3.05
CA ARG A 72 -2.79 -16.26 -2.43
C ARG A 72 -2.90 -17.43 -3.41
N LYS A 73 -3.95 -17.47 -4.23
CA LYS A 73 -4.08 -18.50 -5.28
C LYS A 73 -2.98 -18.39 -6.33
N LEU A 74 -2.66 -17.18 -6.78
CA LEU A 74 -1.57 -16.95 -7.72
C LEU A 74 -0.22 -17.37 -7.13
N PHE A 75 0.02 -17.05 -5.86
CA PHE A 75 1.23 -17.47 -5.16
C PHE A 75 1.40 -18.99 -5.15
N PHE A 76 0.34 -19.76 -4.85
CA PHE A 76 0.42 -21.22 -4.86
C PHE A 76 0.60 -21.84 -6.25
N LEU A 77 0.42 -21.08 -7.35
CA LEU A 77 0.75 -21.55 -8.69
C LEU A 77 2.26 -21.48 -8.96
N ASP A 78 2.95 -20.47 -8.43
CA ASP A 78 4.39 -20.29 -8.59
C ASP A 78 5.02 -19.52 -7.40
N PRO A 79 5.27 -20.20 -6.26
CA PRO A 79 5.84 -19.57 -5.08
C PRO A 79 7.25 -19.00 -5.31
N ALA A 80 8.02 -19.63 -6.22
CA ALA A 80 9.38 -19.24 -6.53
C ALA A 80 9.40 -17.89 -7.27
N TRP A 81 8.52 -17.70 -8.27
CA TRP A 81 8.40 -16.43 -8.98
C TRP A 81 8.06 -15.27 -8.04
N PHE A 82 7.10 -15.46 -7.13
CA PHE A 82 6.75 -14.41 -6.15
C PHE A 82 7.92 -14.08 -5.22
N THR A 83 8.63 -15.10 -4.75
CA THR A 83 9.81 -14.93 -3.88
C THR A 83 10.90 -14.12 -4.58
N GLU A 84 11.23 -14.46 -5.84
CA GLU A 84 12.22 -13.69 -6.61
C GLU A 84 11.70 -12.28 -6.92
N PHE A 85 10.42 -12.11 -7.24
CA PHE A 85 9.81 -10.80 -7.47
C PHE A 85 9.96 -9.88 -6.25
N PHE A 86 9.73 -10.38 -5.03
CA PHE A 86 9.95 -9.59 -3.82
C PHE A 86 11.43 -9.27 -3.58
N ASN A 87 12.32 -10.23 -3.81
CA ASN A 87 13.77 -10.01 -3.72
C ASN A 87 14.29 -9.00 -4.74
N ASP A 88 13.75 -8.98 -5.96
CA ASP A 88 14.09 -7.98 -6.97
C ASP A 88 13.61 -6.59 -6.56
N CYS A 89 12.42 -6.47 -5.97
CA CYS A 89 11.93 -5.19 -5.45
C CYS A 89 12.84 -4.64 -4.35
N THR A 90 13.27 -5.47 -3.40
CA THR A 90 14.15 -5.05 -2.30
C THR A 90 15.57 -4.74 -2.79
N ARG A 91 16.13 -5.54 -3.70
CA ARG A 91 17.46 -5.35 -4.27
C ARG A 91 17.57 -4.06 -5.09
N GLN A 92 16.51 -3.74 -5.84
CA GLN A 92 16.48 -2.55 -6.70
C GLN A 92 15.92 -1.31 -5.98
N CYS A 93 15.32 -1.50 -4.80
CA CYS A 93 14.53 -0.48 -4.11
C CYS A 93 13.39 0.09 -4.99
N VAL A 94 12.84 -0.73 -5.89
CA VAL A 94 11.77 -0.36 -6.83
C VAL A 94 10.56 -1.23 -6.55
N PHE A 95 9.41 -0.59 -6.35
CA PHE A 95 8.14 -1.26 -6.06
C PHE A 95 7.07 -0.80 -7.06
N PRO A 96 6.07 -1.66 -7.35
CA PRO A 96 4.96 -1.29 -8.22
C PRO A 96 4.26 -0.01 -7.77
N GLU A 97 4.00 0.90 -8.70
CA GLU A 97 3.41 2.20 -8.38
C GLU A 97 2.03 2.08 -7.72
N TYR A 98 1.22 1.12 -8.15
CA TYR A 98 -0.09 0.82 -7.55
C TYR A 98 -0.01 0.41 -6.07
N TRP A 99 1.13 -0.05 -5.56
CA TRP A 99 1.31 -0.38 -4.15
C TRP A 99 1.55 0.86 -3.27
N LYS A 100 1.99 1.96 -3.89
CA LYS A 100 2.24 3.24 -3.21
C LYS A 100 0.97 4.11 -3.12
N ILE A 101 -0.11 3.70 -3.78
CA ILE A 101 -1.39 4.42 -3.83
C ILE A 101 -2.37 3.78 -2.85
N ALA A 102 -2.86 4.58 -1.89
CA ALA A 102 -3.89 4.17 -0.95
C ALA A 102 -5.20 4.95 -1.18
N LYS A 103 -6.34 4.26 -1.09
CA LYS A 103 -7.66 4.88 -1.03
C LYS A 103 -8.12 4.98 0.42
N VAL A 104 -8.10 6.19 0.98
CA VAL A 104 -8.58 6.42 2.35
C VAL A 104 -10.11 6.54 2.35
N VAL A 105 -10.76 5.75 3.20
CA VAL A 105 -12.22 5.77 3.40
C VAL A 105 -12.48 5.90 4.90
N LEU A 106 -13.29 6.90 5.28
CA LEU A 106 -13.73 7.05 6.67
C LEU A 106 -14.93 6.12 6.93
N ILE A 107 -14.77 5.24 7.91
CA ILE A 107 -15.80 4.30 8.36
C ILE A 107 -16.37 4.86 9.68
N PRO A 108 -17.64 5.28 9.73
CA PRO A 108 -18.29 5.64 10.99
C PRO A 108 -18.24 4.44 11.96
N LYS A 109 -17.96 4.71 13.23
CA LYS A 109 -18.02 3.69 14.28
C LYS A 109 -19.45 3.33 14.65
#